data_AF-A0A661GI98-F1
#
_entry.id   AF-A0A661GI98-F1
#
_cell.length_a   1.000
_cell.length_b   1.000
_cell.length_c   1.000
_cell.angle_alpha   90.00
_cell.angle_beta   90.00
_cell.angle_gamma   90.00
#
_symmetry.space_group_name_H-M   'P 1'
#
loop_
_entity.id
_entity.type
_entity.pdbx_description
1 polymer ?
#
loop_
_entity_poly.entity_id
_entity_poly.type
_entity_poly.pdbx_seq_one_letter_code
_entity_poly.pdbx_strand_id
1 'polypeptide(L)'
;WLVLFLLVLIGAGDSGAYFAGRRWGRRKLASHVSPATSWEGVAGGLVLGGVFAIVAGAGFGYTGPSQVGFVLLGLATVIVSVLGDLFESLIKRYGDVKDSGGLLPGHGGVLDRIDSLTAAAPFFAVGLAWLGGAR
;
A
#
# COMPACT_ATOMS: atom_id res chain seq x y z
N TRP A 1 14.72 10.72 -2.97
CA TRP A 1 13.64 11.15 -2.05
C TRP A 1 12.31 10.46 -2.34
N LEU A 2 11.83 10.44 -3.59
CA LEU A 2 10.54 9.83 -3.96
C LEU A 2 10.45 8.32 -3.70
N VAL A 3 11.52 7.56 -3.94
CA VAL A 3 11.56 6.12 -3.60
C VAL A 3 11.42 5.90 -2.10
N LEU A 4 12.14 6.68 -1.28
CA LEU A 4 12.02 6.62 0.18
C LEU A 4 10.61 7.00 0.65
N PHE A 5 10.01 8.03 0.05
CA PHE A 5 8.62 8.39 0.30
C PHE A 5 7.69 7.20 0.03
N LEU A 6 7.84 6.54 -1.12
CA LEU A 6 6.98 5.41 -1.50
C LEU A 6 7.12 4.24 -0.51
N LEU A 7 8.35 3.90 -0.09
CA LEU A 7 8.59 2.84 0.90
C LEU A 7 7.92 3.16 2.24
N VAL A 8 8.05 4.40 2.72
CA VAL A 8 7.42 4.81 3.99
C VAL A 8 5.90 4.92 3.85
N LEU A 9 5.38 5.35 2.70
CA LEU A 9 3.94 5.41 2.44
C LEU A 9 3.30 4.03 2.51
N ILE A 10 3.91 3.04 1.85
CA ILE A 10 3.43 1.65 1.87
C ILE A 10 3.57 1.09 3.29
N GLY A 11 4.73 1.25 3.94
CA GLY A 11 4.93 0.79 5.31
C GLY A 11 3.97 1.41 6.32
N ALA A 12 3.63 2.70 6.15
CA ALA A 12 2.62 3.39 6.94
C ALA A 12 1.22 2.83 6.67
N GLY A 13 0.88 2.58 5.41
CA GLY A 13 -0.36 1.91 5.00
C GLY A 13 -0.51 0.53 5.64
N ASP A 14 0.51 -0.31 5.54
CA ASP A 14 0.52 -1.68 6.09
C ASP A 14 0.43 -1.66 7.62
N SER A 15 1.16 -0.74 8.27
CA SER A 15 1.08 -0.56 9.72
C SER A 15 -0.32 -0.14 10.17
N GLY A 16 -0.90 0.85 9.48
CA GLY A 16 -2.25 1.32 9.74
C GLY A 16 -3.28 0.20 9.55
N ALA A 17 -3.13 -0.59 8.49
CA ALA A 17 -3.99 -1.71 8.20
C ALA A 17 -3.84 -2.84 9.21
N TYR A 18 -2.62 -3.15 9.64
CA TYR A 18 -2.36 -4.15 10.67
C TYR A 18 -3.00 -3.77 12.01
N PHE A 19 -2.75 -2.56 12.52
CA PHE A 19 -3.27 -2.15 13.82
C PHE A 19 -4.79 -2.01 13.79
N ALA A 20 -5.35 -1.38 12.76
CA ALA A 20 -6.79 -1.21 12.65
C ALA A 20 -7.52 -2.54 12.41
N GLY A 21 -6.98 -3.39 11.53
CA GLY A 21 -7.49 -4.72 11.26
C GLY A 21 -7.44 -5.62 12.50
N ARG A 22 -6.36 -5.56 13.28
CA ARG A 22 -6.25 -6.35 14.54
C ARG A 22 -7.22 -5.86 15.61
N ARG A 23 -7.45 -4.55 15.72
CA ARG A 23 -8.26 -3.96 16.79
C ARG A 23 -9.77 -3.92 16.49
N TRP A 24 -10.13 -3.74 15.22
CA TRP A 24 -11.51 -3.52 14.77
C TRP A 24 -11.94 -4.38 13.57
N GLY A 25 -11.09 -5.25 13.04
CA GLY A 25 -11.35 -6.03 11.82
C GLY A 25 -12.49 -7.04 11.95
N ARG A 26 -13.72 -6.59 11.71
CA ARG A 26 -14.94 -7.41 11.75
C ARG A 26 -15.37 -7.82 10.34
N ARG A 27 -15.27 -6.92 9.36
CA ARG A 27 -15.68 -7.18 7.97
C ARG A 27 -14.49 -7.55 7.11
N LYS A 28 -14.34 -8.84 6.80
CA LYS A 28 -13.27 -9.32 5.91
C LYS A 28 -13.49 -8.81 4.49
N LEU A 29 -12.40 -8.42 3.84
CA LEU A 29 -12.42 -7.93 2.46
C LEU A 29 -12.40 -9.09 1.47
N ALA A 30 -11.49 -10.05 1.67
CA ALA A 30 -11.29 -11.17 0.75
C ALA A 30 -10.98 -12.45 1.54
N SER A 31 -11.94 -12.96 2.31
CA SER A 31 -11.74 -14.09 3.23
C SER A 31 -11.22 -15.36 2.57
N HIS A 32 -11.58 -15.61 1.31
CA HIS A 32 -11.12 -16.78 0.53
C HIS A 32 -9.67 -16.66 0.04
N VAL A 33 -9.13 -15.43 0.00
CA VAL A 33 -7.80 -15.11 -0.54
C VAL A 33 -6.83 -14.84 0.60
N SER A 34 -7.19 -13.84 1.42
CA SER A 34 -6.44 -13.38 2.59
C SER A 34 -7.39 -13.23 3.78
N PRO A 35 -7.36 -14.17 4.74
CA PRO A 35 -8.15 -14.09 5.96
C PRO A 35 -7.78 -12.88 6.86
N ALA A 36 -6.58 -12.32 6.67
CA ALA A 36 -6.08 -11.21 7.45
C ALA A 36 -6.68 -9.87 7.01
N THR A 37 -7.03 -9.72 5.73
CA THR A 37 -7.47 -8.43 5.16
C THR A 37 -8.92 -8.11 5.53
N SER A 38 -9.14 -6.95 6.15
CA SER A 38 -10.46 -6.44 6.53
C SER A 38 -10.68 -5.00 6.04
N TRP A 39 -11.94 -4.60 5.87
CA TRP A 39 -12.30 -3.24 5.48
C TRP A 39 -11.84 -2.20 6.52
N GLU A 40 -11.91 -2.55 7.80
CA GLU A 40 -11.41 -1.69 8.88
C GLU A 40 -9.88 -1.54 8.84
N GLY A 41 -9.17 -2.59 8.42
CA GLY A 41 -7.74 -2.53 8.13
C GLY A 41 -7.46 -1.56 6.97
N VAL A 42 -8.12 -1.74 5.82
CA VAL A 42 -7.96 -0.81 4.69
C VAL A 42 -8.21 0.64 5.09
N ALA A 43 -9.27 0.91 5.86
CA ALA A 43 -9.54 2.25 6.37
C ALA A 43 -8.40 2.78 7.26
N GLY A 44 -7.84 1.95 8.16
CA GLY A 44 -6.69 2.31 8.97
C GLY A 44 -5.44 2.62 8.15
N GLY A 45 -5.17 1.84 7.11
CA GLY A 45 -4.07 2.07 6.18
C GLY A 45 -4.24 3.37 5.40
N LEU A 46 -5.45 3.67 4.93
CA LEU A 46 -5.77 4.94 4.25
C LEU A 46 -5.60 6.15 5.17
N VAL A 47 -6.01 6.04 6.44
CA VAL A 47 -5.85 7.13 7.41
C VAL A 47 -4.36 7.38 7.67
N LEU A 48 -3.59 6.35 8.01
CA LEU A 48 -2.18 6.54 8.37
C LEU A 48 -1.33 6.93 7.16
N GLY A 49 -1.56 6.29 6.00
CA GLY A 49 -0.92 6.64 4.73
C GLY A 49 -1.31 8.05 4.26
N GLY A 50 -2.57 8.45 4.44
CA GLY A 50 -3.05 9.80 4.12
C GLY A 50 -2.39 10.89 4.98
N VAL A 51 -2.30 10.67 6.30
CA VAL A 51 -1.59 11.57 7.22
C VAL A 51 -0.12 11.70 6.79
N PHE A 52 0.54 10.59 6.49
CA PHE A 52 1.92 10.62 6.00
C PHE A 52 2.05 11.39 4.67
N ALA A 53 1.14 11.17 3.72
CA ALA A 53 1.13 11.87 2.43
C ALA A 53 0.92 13.39 2.60
N ILE A 54 0.09 13.83 3.56
CA ILE A 54 -0.10 15.25 3.88
C ILE A 54 1.21 15.86 4.39
N VAL A 55 1.85 15.22 5.37
CA VAL A 55 3.10 15.70 5.99
C VAL A 55 4.23 15.74 4.97
N ALA A 56 4.41 14.65 4.21
CA ALA A 56 5.45 14.57 3.19
C ALA A 56 5.20 15.54 2.03
N GLY A 57 3.94 15.69 1.59
CA GLY A 57 3.56 16.64 0.54
C GLY A 57 3.92 18.08 0.90
N ALA A 58 3.61 18.49 2.14
CA ALA A 58 4.02 19.80 2.66
C ALA A 58 5.55 19.94 2.73
N GLY A 59 6.26 18.90 3.19
CA GLY A 59 7.73 18.86 3.21
C GLY A 59 8.38 18.93 1.82
N PHE A 60 7.69 18.47 0.77
CA PHE A 60 8.11 18.59 -0.63
C PHE A 60 7.67 19.92 -1.29
N GLY A 61 7.04 20.82 -0.52
CA GLY A 61 6.60 22.13 -1.01
C GLY A 61 5.32 22.12 -1.83
N TYR A 62 4.55 21.02 -1.84
CA TYR A 62 3.21 21.03 -2.41
C TYR A 62 2.28 21.86 -1.52
N THR A 63 1.54 22.78 -2.14
CA THR A 63 0.58 23.65 -1.45
C THR A 63 -0.73 23.76 -2.24
N GLY A 64 -1.82 24.08 -1.54
CA GLY A 64 -3.13 24.31 -2.17
C GLY A 64 -3.60 23.10 -3.00
N PRO A 65 -4.09 23.31 -4.23
CA PRO A 65 -4.58 22.23 -5.10
C PRO A 65 -3.54 21.13 -5.38
N SER A 66 -2.26 21.52 -5.49
CA SER A 66 -1.18 20.56 -5.76
C SER A 66 -0.94 19.60 -4.59
N GLN A 67 -1.18 20.05 -3.35
CA GLN A 67 -1.10 19.20 -2.16
C GLN A 67 -2.27 18.22 -2.11
N VAL A 68 -3.47 18.66 -2.47
CA VAL A 68 -4.64 17.78 -2.58
C VAL A 68 -4.38 16.69 -3.62
N GLY A 69 -3.87 17.04 -4.81
CA GLY A 69 -3.49 16.08 -5.84
C GLY A 69 -2.46 15.06 -5.36
N PHE A 70 -1.42 15.52 -4.65
CA PHE A 70 -0.38 14.65 -4.10
C PHE A 70 -0.93 13.67 -3.04
N VAL A 71 -1.81 14.14 -2.15
CA VAL A 71 -2.46 13.30 -1.13
C VAL A 71 -3.39 12.27 -1.77
N LEU A 72 -4.19 12.67 -2.76
CA LEU A 72 -5.05 11.75 -3.50
C LEU A 72 -4.25 10.67 -4.23
N LEU A 73 -3.12 11.04 -4.84
CA LEU A 73 -2.19 10.08 -5.44
C LEU A 73 -1.63 9.11 -4.39
N GLY A 74 -1.23 9.63 -3.22
CA GLY A 74 -0.75 8.81 -2.10
C GLY A 74 -1.80 7.80 -1.62
N LEU A 75 -3.04 8.24 -1.41
CA LEU A 75 -4.16 7.38 -1.02
C LEU A 75 -4.45 6.31 -2.08
N ALA A 76 -4.51 6.70 -3.36
CA ALA A 76 -4.69 5.75 -4.45
C ALA A 76 -3.54 4.73 -4.53
N THR A 77 -2.31 5.16 -4.26
CA THR A 77 -1.13 4.29 -4.20
C THR A 77 -1.24 3.25 -3.08
N VAL A 78 -1.75 3.63 -1.89
CA VAL A 78 -2.04 2.69 -0.79
C VAL A 78 -3.11 1.69 -1.19
N ILE A 79 -4.17 2.11 -1.89
CA ILE A 79 -5.20 1.17 -2.40
C ILE A 79 -4.56 0.17 -3.37
N VAL A 80 -3.73 0.64 -4.29
CA VAL A 80 -3.04 -0.22 -5.25
C VAL A 80 -2.08 -1.19 -4.56
N SER A 81 -1.40 -0.79 -3.47
CA SER A 81 -0.55 -1.70 -2.70
C SER A 81 -1.36 -2.84 -2.09
N VAL A 82 -2.51 -2.53 -1.48
CA VAL A 82 -3.44 -3.53 -0.92
C VAL A 82 -3.95 -4.48 -2.02
N LEU A 83 -4.27 -3.96 -3.20
CA LEU A 83 -4.68 -4.79 -4.34
C LEU A 83 -3.53 -5.69 -4.83
N GLY A 84 -2.29 -5.21 -4.78
CA GLY A 84 -1.09 -5.99 -5.09
C GLY A 84 -0.91 -7.19 -4.16
N ASP A 85 -0.97 -6.97 -2.84
CA ASP A 85 -0.92 -8.03 -1.82
C ASP A 85 -2.03 -9.06 -1.99
N LEU A 86 -3.25 -8.61 -2.30
CA LEU A 86 -4.37 -9.51 -2.58
C LEU A 86 -4.18 -10.31 -3.87
N PHE A 87 -3.63 -9.68 -4.91
CA PHE A 87 -3.34 -10.35 -6.18
C PHE A 87 -2.25 -11.42 -6.02
N GLU A 88 -1.18 -11.12 -5.28
CA GLU A 88 -0.14 -12.09 -4.96
C GLU A 88 -0.70 -13.24 -4.11
N SER A 89 -1.52 -12.90 -3.10
CA SER A 89 -2.25 -13.89 -2.30
C SER A 89 -3.17 -14.77 -3.16
N LEU A 90 -3.83 -14.23 -4.18
CA LEU A 90 -4.63 -15.00 -5.14
C LEU A 90 -3.77 -15.99 -5.92
N ILE A 91 -2.64 -15.55 -6.48
CA ILE A 91 -1.71 -16.41 -7.23
C ILE A 91 -1.24 -17.57 -6.37
N LYS A 92 -0.88 -17.30 -5.10
CA LYS A 92 -0.45 -18.33 -4.15
C LYS A 92 -1.53 -19.40 -3.95
N ARG A 93 -2.80 -19.02 -3.83
CA ARG A 93 -3.94 -19.95 -3.70
C ARG A 93 -4.18 -20.77 -4.97
N TYR A 94 -4.01 -20.18 -6.16
CA TYR A 94 -4.11 -20.93 -7.41
C TYR A 94 -3.00 -21.98 -7.57
N GLY A 95 -1.80 -21.70 -7.05
CA GLY A 95 -0.67 -22.63 -7.07
C GLY A 95 -0.66 -23.65 -5.93
N ASP A 96 -1.69 -23.67 -5.07
CA ASP A 96 -1.74 -24.47 -3.83
C ASP A 96 -0.52 -24.29 -2.91
N VAL A 97 0.07 -23.09 -2.95
CA VAL A 97 1.21 -22.70 -2.11
C VAL A 97 0.82 -21.58 -1.15
N LYS A 98 1.51 -21.51 -0.01
CA LYS A 98 1.27 -20.46 0.99
C LYS A 98 2.23 -19.30 0.86
N ASP A 99 3.51 -19.60 0.66
CA ASP A 99 4.60 -18.64 0.57
C ASP A 99 5.18 -18.69 -0.84
N SER A 100 5.64 -17.55 -1.36
CA SER A 100 6.21 -17.45 -2.71
C SER A 100 7.59 -18.13 -2.86
N GLY A 101 8.20 -18.53 -1.73
CA GLY A 101 9.47 -19.25 -1.68
C GLY A 101 10.01 -19.34 -0.24
N GLY A 102 11.24 -19.86 -0.10
CA GLY A 102 11.92 -20.02 1.20
C GLY A 102 13.28 -19.31 1.27
N LEU A 103 13.50 -18.30 0.43
CA LEU A 103 14.82 -17.69 0.24
C LEU A 103 15.28 -16.89 1.47
N LEU A 104 14.33 -16.37 2.27
CA LEU A 104 14.62 -15.64 3.50
C LEU A 104 14.21 -16.50 4.72
N PRO A 105 15.18 -16.96 5.55
CA PRO A 105 14.88 -17.78 6.72
C PRO A 105 13.85 -17.12 7.64
N GLY A 106 12.72 -17.79 7.84
CA GLY A 106 11.63 -17.32 8.72
C GLY A 106 10.78 -16.17 8.16
N HIS A 107 10.98 -15.72 6.92
CA HIS A 107 10.34 -14.52 6.37
C HIS A 107 9.54 -14.75 5.08
N GLY A 108 9.46 -15.98 4.57
CA GLY A 108 8.80 -16.32 3.31
C GLY A 108 9.69 -16.06 2.10
N GLY A 109 9.08 -15.81 0.95
CA GLY A 109 9.81 -15.46 -0.27
C GLY A 109 10.08 -13.96 -0.39
N VAL A 110 10.96 -13.60 -1.32
CA VAL A 110 11.25 -12.20 -1.64
C VAL A 110 10.00 -11.51 -2.21
N LEU A 111 9.17 -12.24 -2.95
CA LEU A 111 7.95 -11.70 -3.55
C LEU A 111 6.94 -11.26 -2.48
N ASP A 112 6.81 -12.01 -1.38
CA ASP A 112 5.97 -11.66 -0.22
C ASP A 112 6.41 -10.34 0.47
N ARG A 113 7.55 -9.76 0.07
CA ARG A 113 8.09 -8.50 0.61
C ARG A 113 8.00 -7.33 -0.35
N ILE A 114 7.84 -7.60 -1.64
CA ILE A 114 7.86 -6.57 -2.69
C ILE A 114 6.59 -6.56 -3.53
N ASP A 115 5.65 -7.47 -3.34
CA ASP A 115 4.35 -7.55 -4.01
C ASP A 115 3.59 -6.22 -4.02
N SER A 116 3.37 -5.64 -2.84
CA SER A 116 2.70 -4.36 -2.61
C SER A 116 3.45 -3.22 -3.29
N LEU A 117 4.79 -3.23 -3.21
CA LEU A 117 5.66 -2.25 -3.86
C LEU A 117 5.65 -2.39 -5.39
N THR A 118 5.60 -3.62 -5.90
CA THR A 118 5.62 -3.94 -7.33
C THR A 118 4.36 -3.42 -8.00
N ALA A 119 3.20 -3.49 -7.33
CA ALA A 119 1.96 -2.89 -7.81
C ALA A 119 1.96 -1.36 -7.65
N ALA A 120 2.35 -0.86 -6.48
CA ALA A 120 2.24 0.56 -6.13
C ALA A 120 3.24 1.47 -6.86
N ALA A 121 4.47 1.01 -7.11
CA ALA A 121 5.52 1.82 -7.71
C ALA A 121 5.22 2.34 -9.12
N PRO A 122 4.81 1.51 -10.11
CA PRO A 122 4.48 2.01 -11.45
C PRO A 122 3.28 2.95 -11.41
N PHE A 123 2.27 2.65 -10.59
CA PHE A 123 1.10 3.50 -10.42
C PHE A 123 1.48 4.89 -9.88
N PHE A 124 2.28 4.94 -8.81
CA PHE A 124 2.75 6.19 -8.22
C PHE A 124 3.61 6.99 -9.21
N ALA A 125 4.52 6.33 -9.92
CA ALA A 125 5.41 7.00 -10.87
C ALA A 125 4.63 7.66 -12.02
N VAL A 126 3.66 6.94 -12.61
CA VAL A 126 2.81 7.48 -13.68
C VAL A 126 1.92 8.61 -13.16
N GLY A 127 1.27 8.43 -12.01
CA GLY A 127 0.42 9.46 -11.42
C GLY A 127 1.20 10.72 -11.04
N LEU A 128 2.43 10.57 -10.55
CA LEU A 128 3.30 11.70 -10.23
C LEU A 128 3.78 12.41 -11.50
N ALA A 129 4.12 11.69 -12.56
CA ALA A 129 4.47 12.28 -13.85
C ALA A 129 3.30 13.11 -14.41
N TRP A 130 2.07 12.62 -14.24
CA TRP A 130 0.87 13.35 -14.67
C TRP A 130 0.63 14.62 -13.84
N LEU A 131 0.81 14.56 -12.51
CA LEU A 131 0.75 15.75 -11.63
C LEU A 131 1.89 16.74 -11.88
N GLY A 132 3.09 16.25 -12.20
CA GLY A 132 4.27 17.06 -12.49
C GLY A 132 4.23 17.73 -13.87
N GLY A 133 3.62 17.08 -14.86
CA GLY A 133 3.33 17.65 -16.18
C GLY A 133 2.16 18.64 -16.19
N ALA A 134 1.43 18.76 -15.08
CA ALA A 134 0.36 19.74 -14.87
C ALA A 134 0.84 21.01 -14.11
N ARG A 135 2.16 21.16 -13.92
CA ARG A 135 2.79 22.37 -13.37
C ARG A 135 3.15 23.37 -14.47
#